data_AF-A0A2G9T4Y7-F1
#
_entry.id   AF-A0A2G9T4Y7-F1
#
_cell.length_a   1.000
_cell.length_b   1.000
_cell.length_c   1.000
_cell.angle_alpha   90.00
_cell.angle_beta   90.00
_cell.angle_gamma   90.00
#
_symmetry.space_group_name_H-M   'P 1'
#
loop_
_entity.id
_entity.type
_entity.pdbx_description
1 polymer ?
#
loop_
_entity_poly.entity_id
_entity_poly.type
_entity_poly.pdbx_seq_one_letter_code
_entity_poly.pdbx_strand_id
1 'polypeptide(L)' 'VFANADPSKGHKGITCFLVDRDQEGVSVDKEENKLGIRASATCPVYFENVRVPKSAILGEYGK' A
#
# COMPACT_ATOMS: atom_id res chain seq x y z
N VAL A 1 0.64 2.45 -3.22
CA VAL A 1 0.80 1.10 -2.62
C VAL A 1 1.04 0.11 -3.73
N PHE A 2 2.04 -0.77 -3.61
CA PHE A 2 2.22 -1.87 -4.56
C PHE A 2 1.61 -3.14 -3.97
N ALA A 3 0.70 -3.77 -4.71
CA ALA A 3 0.06 -5.02 -4.34
C ALA A 3 -0.03 -5.95 -5.55
N ASN A 4 -0.07 -7.26 -5.31
CA ASN A 4 -0.22 -8.23 -6.40
C ASN A 4 -1.70 -8.44 -6.72
N ALA A 5 -2.15 -7.89 -7.85
CA ALA A 5 -3.54 -7.98 -8.29
C ALA A 5 -3.84 -9.31 -9.00
N ASP A 6 -2.81 -10.00 -9.50
CA ASP A 6 -2.92 -11.32 -10.13
C ASP A 6 -1.77 -12.23 -9.67
N PRO A 7 -1.90 -12.89 -8.50
CA PRO A 7 -0.84 -13.73 -7.93
C PRO A 7 -0.37 -14.84 -8.86
N SER A 8 -1.21 -15.31 -9.79
CA SER A 8 -0.87 -16.36 -10.75
C SER A 8 0.26 -15.94 -11.71
N LYS A 9 0.45 -14.63 -11.93
CA LYS A 9 1.48 -14.05 -12.80
C LYS A 9 2.78 -13.69 -12.06
N GLY A 10 2.89 -14.04 -10.77
CA GLY A 10 4.05 -13.70 -9.96
C GLY A 10 4.30 -12.20 -9.92
N HIS A 11 5.55 -11.77 -10.12
CA HIS A 11 5.91 -10.35 -10.10
C HIS A 11 5.23 -9.51 -11.20
N LYS A 12 4.79 -10.12 -12.30
CA LYS A 12 4.04 -9.43 -13.37
C LYS A 12 2.59 -9.13 -13.00
N GLY A 13 2.12 -9.57 -11.83
CA GLY A 13 0.82 -9.18 -11.29
C GLY A 13 0.88 -7.96 -10.37
N ILE A 14 2.08 -7.47 -10.04
CA ILE A 14 2.25 -6.29 -9.17
C ILE A 14 1.68 -5.06 -9.89
N THR A 15 0.83 -4.33 -9.19
CA THR A 15 0.15 -3.13 -9.68
C THR A 15 0.26 -2.03 -8.63
N CYS A 16 0.41 -0.79 -9.08
CA CYS A 16 0.43 0.38 -8.21
C CYS A 16 -0.98 0.95 -8.01
N PHE A 17 -1.35 1.19 -6.77
CA PHE A 17 -2.65 1.75 -6.37
C PHE A 17 -2.46 3.04 -5.58
N LEU A 18 -3.26 4.04 -5.92
CA LEU A 18 -3.51 5.21 -5.08
C LEU A 18 -4.52 4.79 -4.01
N VAL A 19 -4.15 4.88 -2.73
CA VAL A 19 -5.01 4.52 -1.61
C VAL A 19 -5.06 5.72 -0.68
N ASP A 20 -6.28 6.13 -0.33
CA ASP A 20 -6.47 7.24 0.60
C ASP A 20 -6.16 6.79 2.03
N ARG A 21 -5.58 7.68 2.84
CA ARG A 21 -5.23 7.43 4.23
C ARG A 21 -6.47 7.12 5.07
N ASP A 22 -7.56 7.83 4.80
CA ASP A 22 -8.78 7.78 5.64
C ASP A 22 -9.79 6.74 5.12
N GLN A 23 -9.37 5.90 4.17
CA GLN A 23 -10.22 4.86 3.61
C GLN A 23 -10.48 3.74 4.62
N GLU A 24 -11.71 3.25 4.67
CA GLU A 24 -12.10 2.15 5.57
C GLU A 24 -11.18 0.92 5.37
N GLY A 25 -10.65 0.40 6.48
CA GLY A 25 -9.70 -0.71 6.50
C GLY A 25 -8.23 -0.32 6.43
N VAL A 26 -7.90 0.97 6.22
CA VAL A 26 -6.52 1.48 6.33
C VAL A 26 -6.25 1.84 7.80
N SER A 27 -5.15 1.34 8.35
CA SER A 27 -4.67 1.77 9.67
C SER A 27 -3.16 1.96 9.70
N VAL A 28 -2.70 2.92 10.49
CA VAL A 28 -1.28 3.26 10.67
C VAL A 28 -0.94 3.05 12.13
N ASP A 29 0.05 2.21 12.40
CA ASP A 29 0.51 1.94 13.78
C ASP A 29 1.56 2.98 14.21
N LYS A 30 2.01 2.88 15.46
CA LYS A 30 2.99 3.77 16.07
C LYS A 30 4.29 3.85 15.26
N GLU A 31 4.97 4.98 15.41
CA GLU A 31 6.29 5.20 14.82
C GLU A 31 7.34 4.24 15.40
N GLU A 32 8.20 3.74 14.52
CA GLU A 32 9.30 2.86 14.86
C GLU A 32 10.40 3.58 15.65
N ASN A 33 10.94 2.89 16.66
CA ASN A 33 12.08 3.38 17.44
C ASN A 33 13.41 3.11 16.71
N LYS A 34 13.73 3.97 15.75
CA LYS A 34 14.90 3.85 14.87
C LYS A 34 16.21 4.25 15.55
N LEU A 35 17.33 3.65 15.12
CA LEU A 35 18.69 4.03 15.51
C LEU A 35 19.01 5.51 15.18
N GLY A 36 18.62 5.96 13.99
CA GLY A 36 18.84 7.32 13.46
C GLY A 36 17.68 7.76 12.56
N ILE A 37 17.79 8.94 11.93
CA ILE A 37 16.71 9.54 11.11
C ILE A 37 15.38 9.59 11.90
N ARG A 38 15.48 9.87 13.19
CA ARG A 38 14.35 9.75 14.14
C ARG A 38 13.23 10.74 13.85
N ALA A 39 13.54 11.87 13.23
CA ALA A 39 12.56 12.88 12.82
C ALA A 39 11.74 12.49 11.56
N SER A 40 12.15 11.45 10.82
CA SER A 40 11.35 10.92 9.71
C SER A 40 10.43 9.83 10.25
N ALA A 41 9.11 10.03 10.15
CA ALA A 41 8.15 9.03 10.58
C ALA A 41 8.31 7.74 9.75
N THR A 42 8.34 6.60 10.43
CA THR A 42 8.35 5.27 9.79
C THR A 42 7.39 4.44 10.61
N CYS A 43 6.28 4.04 10.00
CA CYS A 43 5.20 3.36 10.68
C CYS A 43 4.80 2.10 9.89
N PRO A 44 4.39 1.02 10.56
CA PRO A 44 3.59 -0.02 9.94
C PRO A 44 2.28 0.55 9.41
N VAL A 45 1.85 0.09 8.23
CA VAL A 45 0.55 0.40 7.64
C VAL A 45 -0.14 -0.91 7.29
N TYR A 46 -1.38 -1.08 7.76
CA TYR A 46 -2.19 -2.27 7.53
C TYR A 46 -3.35 -1.95 6.59
N PHE A 47 -3.70 -2.92 5.75
CA PHE A 47 -4.81 -2.84 4.79
C PHE A 47 -5.73 -4.05 5.02
N GLU A 48 -6.85 -3.83 5.71
CA GLU A 48 -7.84 -4.87 6.01
C GLU A 48 -9.08 -4.67 5.13
N ASN A 49 -9.24 -5.51 4.10
CA ASN A 49 -10.39 -5.46 3.18
C ASN A 49 -10.65 -4.09 2.52
N VAL A 50 -9.59 -3.28 2.32
CA VAL A 50 -9.67 -1.96 1.69
C VAL A 50 -10.17 -2.09 0.24
N ARG A 51 -11.31 -1.45 -0.05
CA ARG A 51 -11.94 -1.50 -1.39
C ARG A 51 -11.46 -0.37 -2.29
N VAL A 52 -10.56 -0.67 -3.22
CA VAL A 52 -9.97 0.33 -4.13
C VAL A 52 -10.61 0.24 -5.52
N PRO A 53 -11.10 1.36 -6.13
CA PRO A 53 -11.68 1.34 -7.46
C PRO A 53 -10.60 1.15 -8.54
N LYS A 54 -10.99 0.62 -9.71
CA LYS A 54 -10.07 0.44 -10.85
C LYS A 54 -9.42 1.76 -11.32
N SER A 55 -10.11 2.89 -11.16
CA SER A 55 -9.61 4.23 -11.49
C SER A 55 -8.43 4.69 -10.62
N ALA A 56 -8.20 4.05 -9.49
CA ALA A 56 -7.08 4.36 -8.60
C ALA A 56 -5.79 3.58 -8.95
N ILE A 57 -5.81 2.79 -10.03
CA ILE A 57 -4.58 2.21 -10.58
C ILE A 57 -3.73 3.33 -11.17
N LEU A 58 -2.50 3.46 -10.68
CA LEU A 58 -1.51 4.34 -11.26
C LEU A 58 -0.72 3.58 -12.34
N GLY A 59 -0.93 3.94 -13.60
CA GLY A 59 -0.32 3.26 -14.74
C GLY A 59 -1.20 2.14 -15.28
N GLU A 60 -0.60 1.01 -15.64
CA GLU A 60 -1.29 -0.14 -16.22
C GLU A 60 -1.37 -1.31 -15.23
N TYR A 61 -2.43 -2.12 -15.33
CA TYR A 61 -2.59 -3.31 -14.51
C TYR A 61 -1.49 -4.35 -14.83
N GLY A 62 -0.72 -4.76 -13.82
CA GLY A 62 0.34 -5.75 -13.95
C GLY A 62 1.59 -5.29 -14.73
N LYS A 63 1.89 -3.99 -14.73
CA LYS A 63 3.08 -3.43 -15.39
C LYS A 63 3.84 -2.46 -14.51
#